data_AF-A0A7S4LA81-F1
#
_entry.id   AF-A0A7S4LA81-F1
#
_cell.length_a   1.000
_cell.length_b   1.000
_cell.length_c   1.000
_cell.angle_alpha   90.00
_cell.angle_beta   90.00
_cell.angle_gamma   90.00
#
_symmetry.space_group_name_H-M   'P 1'
#
loop_
_entity.id
_entity.type
_entity.pdbx_description
1 polymer ?
#
loop_
_entity_poly.entity_id
_entity_poly.type
_entity_poly.pdbx_seq_one_letter_code
_entity_poly.pdbx_strand_id
1 'polypeptide(L)'
;RGGNDGNTGVKKNFSNERLDDAKSRLKKILGANSQLERQVADLAASYDKLAKSYGLGSFKPTRTASYSCLNDVTLTEAADKAPEPEESKTPPVESIQKKIEAALAKDSKPVEPTEQVLPPEERLKIVIVSSEVAPFSKSGGLADVCDKLGVALSRMGHRVMTVAPLYWRYEGAQYTGVWKEFGLFKQKLRIEYFRKFRETVPATETQPARGVDHIFVQQGCYERHGMYGHNDDLMRFALLSWAALEAPFSVECDGSVYGDDVIFLVNDWMVGLVPLIMTSHYRRYGCYKQARTVFDIHNMGYCGNFPVVDPHDLGLP
;
A
#
# COMPACT_ATOMS: atom_id res chain seq x y z
N ARG A 1 60.95 17.62 -5.25
CA ARG A 1 61.77 16.44 -5.59
C ARG A 1 61.32 15.33 -4.66
N GLY A 2 60.66 14.24 -5.02
CA GLY A 2 60.38 13.56 -6.29
C GLY A 2 60.33 12.05 -5.98
N GLY A 3 59.36 11.32 -6.58
CA GLY A 3 59.12 9.86 -6.45
C GLY A 3 57.78 9.59 -5.76
N ASN A 4 56.65 9.31 -6.42
CA ASN A 4 56.29 8.51 -7.60
C ASN A 4 56.42 7.00 -7.37
N ASP A 5 55.30 6.38 -6.98
CA ASP A 5 54.96 4.99 -7.34
C ASP A 5 53.53 4.99 -7.87
N GLY A 6 53.38 4.48 -9.08
CA GLY A 6 52.12 4.45 -9.81
C GLY A 6 51.23 3.29 -9.39
N ASN A 7 49.93 3.47 -9.55
CA ASN A 7 49.08 2.37 -9.98
C ASN A 7 47.97 2.88 -10.92
N THR A 8 47.87 2.14 -12.02
CA THR A 8 47.03 2.31 -13.20
C THR A 8 45.54 2.21 -12.90
N GLY A 9 44.74 2.88 -13.75
CA GLY A 9 43.35 3.17 -13.47
C GLY A 9 42.35 2.02 -13.54
N VAL A 10 41.20 2.28 -12.90
CA VAL A 10 39.87 1.88 -13.35
C VAL A 10 38.94 3.02 -12.95
N LYS A 11 38.63 3.93 -13.89
CA LYS A 11 37.52 4.88 -13.69
C LYS A 11 36.23 4.05 -13.63
N LYS A 12 35.55 4.11 -12.49
CA LYS A 12 34.28 3.48 -12.18
C LYS A 12 33.22 3.81 -13.23
N ASN A 13 32.88 2.84 -14.08
CA ASN A 13 31.66 2.83 -14.89
C ASN A 13 30.51 2.02 -14.24
N PHE A 14 30.65 1.62 -12.97
CA PHE A 14 29.73 0.71 -12.27
C PHE A 14 28.41 1.32 -11.74
N SER A 15 28.12 2.60 -12.01
CA SER A 15 26.94 3.30 -11.45
C SER A 15 25.80 3.53 -12.44
N ASN A 16 26.03 3.44 -13.76
CA ASN A 16 24.99 3.77 -14.75
C ASN A 16 24.12 2.57 -15.13
N GLU A 17 24.71 1.38 -15.33
CA GLU A 17 23.94 0.16 -15.69
C GLU A 17 22.87 -0.21 -14.65
N ARG A 18 23.15 -0.06 -13.36
CA ARG A 18 22.20 -0.38 -12.27
C ARG A 18 21.07 0.62 -12.15
N LEU A 19 21.33 1.87 -12.51
CA LEU A 19 20.35 2.95 -12.51
C LEU A 19 19.45 2.86 -13.75
N ASP A 20 19.99 2.37 -14.86
CA ASP A 20 19.26 2.10 -16.09
C ASP A 20 18.41 0.82 -15.98
N ASP A 21 18.86 -0.22 -15.27
CA ASP A 21 18.05 -1.41 -14.95
C ASP A 21 16.86 -1.07 -14.03
N ALA A 22 17.11 -0.28 -12.97
CA ALA A 22 16.03 0.21 -12.10
C ALA A 22 15.02 1.09 -12.85
N LYS A 23 15.49 1.98 -13.74
CA LYS A 23 14.63 2.77 -14.64
C LYS A 23 13.85 1.89 -15.61
N SER A 24 14.45 0.83 -16.13
CA SER A 24 13.80 -0.13 -17.05
C SER A 24 12.68 -0.90 -16.34
N ARG A 25 12.95 -1.42 -15.14
CA ARG A 25 11.97 -2.10 -14.28
C ARG A 25 10.84 -1.16 -13.87
N LEU A 26 11.16 0.07 -13.47
CA LEU A 26 10.16 1.10 -13.16
C LEU A 26 9.35 1.51 -14.39
N LYS A 27 9.97 1.60 -15.59
CA LYS A 27 9.28 1.92 -16.85
C LYS A 27 8.34 0.81 -17.31
N LYS A 28 8.65 -0.47 -17.02
CA LYS A 28 7.70 -1.58 -17.22
C LYS A 28 6.49 -1.48 -16.29
N ILE A 29 6.72 -1.20 -15.01
CA ILE A 29 5.66 -1.01 -14.01
C ILE A 29 4.80 0.23 -14.35
N LEU A 30 5.44 1.35 -14.71
CA LEU A 30 4.77 2.58 -15.15
C LEU A 30 4.07 2.41 -16.50
N GLY A 31 4.60 1.55 -17.39
CA GLY A 31 3.95 1.19 -18.65
C GLY A 31 2.64 0.43 -18.43
N ALA A 32 2.61 -0.50 -17.47
CA ALA A 32 1.39 -1.17 -17.03
C ALA A 32 0.41 -0.17 -16.39
N ASN A 33 0.90 0.76 -15.57
CA ASN A 33 0.09 1.88 -15.06
C ASN A 33 -0.43 2.79 -16.18
N SER A 34 0.32 3.03 -17.26
CA SER A 34 -0.16 3.86 -18.39
C SER A 34 -1.28 3.20 -19.18
N GLN A 35 -1.34 1.86 -19.19
CA GLN A 35 -2.48 1.11 -19.74
C GLN A 35 -3.70 1.20 -18.81
N LEU A 36 -3.49 1.09 -17.49
CA LEU A 36 -4.51 1.34 -16.47
C LEU A 36 -5.03 2.79 -16.51
N GLU A 37 -4.16 3.79 -16.67
CA GLU A 37 -4.52 5.20 -16.82
C GLU A 37 -5.35 5.45 -18.08
N ARG A 38 -5.04 4.77 -19.20
CA ARG A 38 -5.88 4.81 -20.40
C ARG A 38 -7.24 4.16 -20.16
N GLN A 39 -7.27 3.02 -19.48
CA GLN A 39 -8.54 2.37 -19.12
C GLN A 39 -9.38 3.24 -18.18
N VAL A 40 -8.76 3.91 -17.21
CA VAL A 40 -9.43 4.86 -16.31
C VAL A 40 -9.89 6.12 -17.06
N ALA A 41 -9.12 6.63 -18.02
CA ALA A 41 -9.52 7.75 -18.86
C ALA A 41 -10.69 7.38 -19.80
N ASP A 42 -10.68 6.16 -20.36
CA ASP A 42 -11.76 5.64 -21.19
C ASP A 42 -13.04 5.43 -20.36
N LEU A 43 -12.91 4.92 -19.13
CA LEU A 43 -14.01 4.83 -18.15
C LEU A 43 -14.54 6.20 -17.76
N ALA A 44 -13.66 7.18 -17.50
CA ALA A 44 -14.05 8.56 -17.19
C ALA A 44 -14.77 9.23 -18.36
N ALA A 45 -14.32 9.01 -19.61
CA ALA A 45 -14.99 9.52 -20.80
C ALA A 45 -16.35 8.85 -21.05
N SER A 46 -16.46 7.55 -20.74
CA SER A 46 -17.73 6.80 -20.78
C SER A 46 -18.70 7.31 -19.72
N TYR A 47 -18.20 7.59 -18.51
CA TYR A 47 -18.97 8.20 -17.42
C TYR A 47 -19.44 9.62 -17.76
N ASP A 48 -18.57 10.46 -18.35
CA ASP A 48 -18.91 11.84 -18.72
C ASP A 48 -19.95 11.90 -19.87
N LYS A 49 -19.94 10.92 -20.79
CA LYS A 49 -21.02 10.71 -21.77
C LYS A 49 -22.33 10.32 -21.09
N LEU A 50 -22.28 9.44 -20.08
CA LEU A 50 -23.44 9.03 -19.30
C LEU A 50 -24.00 10.22 -18.49
N ALA A 51 -23.15 10.98 -17.80
CA ALA A 51 -23.53 12.14 -16.99
C ALA A 51 -24.25 13.21 -17.82
N LYS A 52 -23.75 13.50 -19.03
CA LYS A 52 -24.40 14.40 -20.00
C LYS A 52 -25.77 13.90 -20.46
N SER A 53 -25.96 12.58 -20.60
CA SER A 53 -27.26 12.01 -20.98
C SER A 53 -28.32 12.09 -19.87
N TYR A 54 -27.89 12.28 -18.61
CA TYR A 54 -28.77 12.41 -17.43
C TYR A 54 -28.78 13.84 -16.84
N GLY A 55 -28.20 14.83 -17.52
CA GLY A 55 -28.22 16.24 -17.06
C GLY A 55 -27.31 16.57 -15.86
N LEU A 56 -26.37 15.68 -15.51
CA LEU A 56 -25.40 15.87 -14.43
C LEU A 56 -24.13 16.59 -14.96
N GLY A 57 -23.63 17.56 -14.19
CA GLY A 57 -22.47 18.38 -14.57
C GLY A 57 -21.20 17.57 -14.84
N SER A 58 -20.38 18.02 -15.79
CA SER A 58 -19.20 17.30 -16.28
C SER A 58 -18.09 17.15 -15.22
N PHE A 59 -17.49 15.97 -15.13
CA PHE A 59 -16.31 15.73 -14.32
C PHE A 59 -15.05 16.02 -15.14
N LYS A 60 -14.32 17.09 -14.80
CA LYS A 60 -13.01 17.37 -15.41
C LYS A 60 -11.89 16.85 -14.49
N PRO A 61 -11.14 15.81 -14.87
CA PRO A 61 -9.93 15.43 -14.14
C PRO A 61 -8.83 16.47 -14.43
N THR A 62 -8.54 17.34 -13.46
CA THR A 62 -7.41 18.27 -13.56
C THR A 62 -6.14 17.56 -13.15
N ARG A 63 -5.19 17.46 -14.08
CA ARG A 63 -3.85 16.92 -13.89
C ARG A 63 -2.99 17.93 -13.11
N THR A 64 -2.74 17.72 -11.83
CA THR A 64 -1.72 18.49 -11.09
C THR A 64 -0.37 17.80 -11.20
N ALA A 65 0.39 18.17 -12.23
CA ALA A 65 1.81 17.93 -12.28
C ALA A 65 2.54 19.15 -11.67
N SER A 66 2.96 19.08 -10.40
CA SER A 66 4.17 19.73 -9.87
C SER A 66 4.18 19.76 -8.33
N TYR A 67 5.26 19.24 -7.74
CA TYR A 67 5.78 19.76 -6.47
C TYR A 67 6.11 21.25 -6.67
N SER A 68 5.31 22.20 -6.13
CA SER A 68 5.77 23.57 -5.74
C SER A 68 4.69 24.59 -5.30
N CYS A 69 3.39 24.31 -5.26
CA CYS A 69 2.40 25.34 -4.88
C CYS A 69 1.76 25.13 -3.50
N LEU A 70 2.58 25.13 -2.46
CA LEU A 70 2.18 25.64 -1.14
C LEU A 70 2.78 27.03 -1.02
N ASN A 71 2.13 28.02 -1.64
CA ASN A 71 2.14 29.43 -1.28
C ASN A 71 1.08 30.10 -2.16
N ASP A 72 0.29 30.98 -1.54
CA ASP A 72 -0.76 31.82 -2.12
C ASP A 72 -2.13 31.16 -2.34
N VAL A 73 -2.81 30.84 -1.23
CA VAL A 73 -4.28 30.96 -1.20
C VAL A 73 -4.61 32.37 -0.74
N THR A 74 -4.77 33.27 -1.72
CA THR A 74 -5.49 34.52 -1.51
C THR A 74 -6.98 34.20 -1.44
N LEU A 75 -7.57 34.42 -0.26
CA LEU A 75 -9.01 34.49 -0.07
C LEU A 75 -9.55 35.62 -0.96
N THR A 76 -10.48 35.31 -1.85
CA THR A 76 -11.37 36.32 -2.44
C THR A 76 -12.82 35.93 -2.15
N GLU A 77 -13.56 36.92 -1.67
CA GLU A 77 -14.93 36.81 -1.15
C GLU A 77 -15.99 36.70 -2.27
N ALA A 78 -17.07 36.02 -1.88
CA ALA A 78 -18.48 36.20 -2.25
C ALA A 78 -18.98 35.93 -3.69
N ALA A 79 -19.93 34.99 -3.79
CA ALA A 79 -21.17 35.20 -4.55
C ALA A 79 -22.32 34.34 -3.97
N ASP A 80 -23.49 34.97 -3.88
CA ASP A 80 -24.71 34.63 -3.16
C ASP A 80 -25.54 33.42 -3.67
N LYS A 81 -26.36 32.90 -2.74
CA LYS A 81 -27.66 32.19 -2.87
C LYS A 81 -27.74 30.93 -3.75
N ALA A 82 -27.83 29.78 -3.09
CA ALA A 82 -28.37 28.54 -3.68
C ALA A 82 -29.92 28.51 -3.54
N PRO A 83 -30.68 28.16 -4.59
CA PRO A 83 -32.11 27.86 -4.44
C PRO A 83 -32.32 26.44 -3.89
N GLU A 84 -33.41 26.25 -3.15
CA GLU A 84 -33.84 24.94 -2.62
C GLU A 84 -34.19 23.95 -3.77
N PRO A 85 -33.98 22.63 -3.59
CA PRO A 85 -34.24 21.66 -4.64
C PRO A 85 -35.72 21.29 -4.73
N GLU A 86 -36.33 21.53 -5.89
CA GLU A 86 -37.60 20.90 -6.28
C GLU A 86 -37.40 19.41 -6.59
N GLU A 87 -38.35 18.59 -6.14
CA GLU A 87 -38.42 17.14 -6.38
C GLU A 87 -38.45 16.82 -7.89
N SER A 88 -37.40 16.16 -8.38
CA SER A 88 -37.43 15.53 -9.70
C SER A 88 -37.03 14.05 -9.61
N LYS A 89 -37.90 13.22 -10.18
CA LYS A 89 -37.99 11.75 -10.08
C LYS A 89 -36.66 11.06 -10.41
N THR A 90 -36.03 10.47 -9.41
CA THR A 90 -34.88 9.55 -9.58
C THR A 90 -35.33 8.21 -10.16
N PRO A 91 -34.70 7.68 -11.23
CA PRO A 91 -34.91 6.29 -11.62
C PRO A 91 -34.30 5.34 -10.56
N PRO A 92 -34.81 4.10 -10.40
CA PRO A 92 -34.41 3.23 -9.31
C PRO A 92 -32.92 2.90 -9.42
N VAL A 93 -32.19 3.12 -8.32
CA VAL A 93 -30.74 2.89 -8.13
C VAL A 93 -30.32 1.48 -8.60
N GLU A 94 -31.21 0.49 -8.50
CA GLU A 94 -31.01 -0.88 -8.98
C GLU A 94 -30.74 -0.99 -10.49
N SER A 95 -31.34 -0.11 -11.31
CA SER A 95 -31.19 -0.15 -12.77
C SER A 95 -29.81 0.35 -13.24
N ILE A 96 -29.18 1.22 -12.44
CA ILE A 96 -27.85 1.76 -12.68
C ILE A 96 -26.81 0.75 -12.19
N GLN A 97 -27.02 0.15 -11.01
CA GLN A 97 -26.17 -0.91 -10.47
C GLN A 97 -26.01 -2.07 -11.46
N LYS A 98 -27.13 -2.59 -12.00
CA LYS A 98 -27.13 -3.67 -13.00
C LYS A 98 -26.42 -3.30 -14.30
N LYS A 99 -26.52 -2.04 -14.72
CA LYS A 99 -25.85 -1.56 -15.95
C LYS A 99 -24.34 -1.40 -15.75
N ILE A 100 -23.91 -0.97 -14.56
CA ILE A 100 -22.49 -0.89 -14.19
C ILE A 100 -21.90 -2.30 -14.08
N GLU A 101 -22.58 -3.24 -13.43
CA GLU A 101 -22.17 -4.65 -13.35
C GLU A 101 -22.07 -5.29 -14.74
N ALA A 102 -23.06 -5.04 -15.61
CA ALA A 102 -23.05 -5.55 -16.98
C ALA A 102 -21.94 -4.90 -17.85
N ALA A 103 -21.59 -3.64 -17.62
CA ALA A 103 -20.50 -2.96 -18.32
C ALA A 103 -19.13 -3.47 -17.86
N LEU A 104 -18.93 -3.63 -16.54
CA LEU A 104 -17.71 -4.22 -15.96
C LEU A 104 -17.52 -5.67 -16.42
N ALA A 105 -18.59 -6.45 -16.54
CA ALA A 105 -18.54 -7.80 -17.09
C ALA A 105 -18.18 -7.84 -18.59
N LYS A 106 -18.47 -6.77 -19.35
CA LYS A 106 -18.25 -6.72 -20.80
C LYS A 106 -16.82 -6.32 -21.18
N ASP A 107 -16.17 -5.51 -20.35
CA ASP A 107 -14.75 -5.14 -20.50
C ASP A 107 -13.79 -6.13 -19.84
N SER A 108 -14.31 -7.04 -19.01
CA SER A 108 -13.60 -8.19 -18.47
C SER A 108 -13.49 -9.29 -19.52
N LYS A 109 -12.63 -9.15 -20.53
CA LYS A 109 -12.14 -10.36 -21.20
C LYS A 109 -11.50 -11.23 -20.11
N PRO A 110 -11.79 -12.54 -20.03
CA PRO A 110 -10.99 -13.44 -19.24
C PRO A 110 -9.59 -13.40 -19.84
N VAL A 111 -8.72 -12.57 -19.27
CA VAL A 111 -7.29 -12.74 -19.43
C VAL A 111 -7.04 -14.00 -18.64
N GLU A 112 -6.94 -15.14 -19.32
CA GLU A 112 -6.32 -16.30 -18.69
C GLU A 112 -4.95 -15.81 -18.24
N PRO A 113 -4.68 -15.74 -16.92
CA PRO A 113 -3.36 -15.38 -16.48
C PRO A 113 -2.50 -16.56 -16.88
N THR A 114 -1.78 -16.45 -18.00
CA THR A 114 -0.48 -17.09 -18.10
C THR A 114 0.38 -16.42 -17.05
N GLU A 115 0.18 -16.78 -15.78
CA GLU A 115 1.06 -16.46 -14.67
C GLU A 115 2.35 -17.24 -14.93
N GLN A 116 3.16 -16.73 -15.86
CA GLN A 116 4.51 -17.19 -16.04
C GLN A 116 5.24 -16.86 -14.74
N VAL A 117 5.61 -17.91 -14.00
CA VAL A 117 6.40 -17.78 -12.78
C VAL A 117 7.71 -17.11 -13.15
N LEU A 118 8.01 -15.99 -12.50
CA LEU A 118 9.22 -15.22 -12.78
C LEU A 118 10.46 -16.01 -12.39
N PRO A 119 11.57 -15.82 -13.12
CA PRO A 119 12.84 -16.45 -12.78
C PRO A 119 13.38 -15.87 -11.45
N PRO A 120 14.20 -16.62 -10.69
CA PRO A 120 14.61 -16.24 -9.34
C PRO A 120 15.20 -14.84 -9.18
N GLU A 121 15.95 -14.36 -10.15
CA GLU A 121 16.60 -13.04 -10.19
C GLU A 121 15.63 -11.85 -10.37
N GLU A 122 14.39 -12.12 -10.77
CA GLU A 122 13.32 -11.12 -10.89
C GLU A 122 12.33 -11.20 -9.70
N ARG A 123 12.50 -12.18 -8.80
CA ARG A 123 11.65 -12.31 -7.61
C ARG A 123 12.01 -11.25 -6.58
N LEU A 124 10.99 -10.77 -5.91
CA LEU A 124 11.06 -9.66 -4.97
C LEU A 124 10.49 -10.11 -3.63
N LYS A 125 10.89 -9.43 -2.57
CA LYS A 125 10.27 -9.54 -1.25
C LYS A 125 9.32 -8.36 -1.09
N ILE A 126 8.04 -8.63 -0.97
CA ILE A 126 6.99 -7.62 -0.98
C ILE A 126 6.25 -7.68 0.35
N VAL A 127 6.12 -6.53 1.00
CA VAL A 127 5.42 -6.36 2.27
C VAL A 127 4.24 -5.43 2.03
N ILE A 128 3.03 -5.99 1.96
CA ILE A 128 1.79 -5.26 1.81
C ILE A 128 1.33 -4.83 3.20
N VAL A 129 1.27 -3.53 3.46
CA VAL A 129 0.83 -2.98 4.74
C VAL A 129 -0.50 -2.31 4.54
N SER A 130 -1.48 -2.67 5.36
CA SER A 130 -2.84 -2.12 5.30
C SER A 130 -3.52 -2.22 6.66
N SER A 131 -4.57 -1.42 6.86
CA SER A 131 -5.50 -1.61 7.97
C SER A 131 -6.42 -2.82 7.77
N GLU A 132 -6.58 -3.31 6.54
CA GLU A 132 -7.54 -4.36 6.17
C GLU A 132 -6.93 -5.43 5.27
N VAL A 133 -7.27 -6.70 5.54
CA VAL A 133 -6.93 -7.83 4.67
C VAL A 133 -8.06 -8.86 4.72
N ALA A 134 -8.64 -9.18 3.57
CA ALA A 134 -9.66 -10.22 3.48
C ALA A 134 -9.07 -11.63 3.70
N PRO A 135 -9.83 -12.58 4.29
CA PRO A 135 -11.18 -12.45 4.83
C PRO A 135 -11.21 -11.98 6.30
N PHE A 136 -10.08 -11.54 6.85
CA PHE A 136 -9.89 -11.33 8.29
C PHE A 136 -10.48 -10.03 8.81
N SER A 137 -10.15 -8.93 8.13
CA SER A 137 -10.62 -7.59 8.47
C SER A 137 -11.04 -6.86 7.20
N LYS A 138 -12.31 -6.49 7.14
CA LYS A 138 -12.93 -5.90 5.95
C LYS A 138 -14.04 -4.92 6.32
N SER A 139 -13.87 -3.68 5.93
CA SER A 139 -14.88 -2.64 5.90
C SER A 139 -15.24 -2.23 4.46
N GLY A 140 -14.35 -2.45 3.50
CA GLY A 140 -14.55 -2.07 2.10
C GLY A 140 -13.70 -2.86 1.09
N GLY A 141 -13.46 -2.25 -0.08
CA GLY A 141 -12.73 -2.87 -1.20
C GLY A 141 -11.23 -3.04 -0.96
N LEU A 142 -10.63 -2.21 -0.09
CA LEU A 142 -9.20 -2.28 0.24
C LEU A 142 -8.79 -3.69 0.70
N ALA A 143 -9.58 -4.32 1.57
CA ALA A 143 -9.33 -5.67 2.06
C ALA A 143 -9.19 -6.71 0.94
N ASP A 144 -10.07 -6.63 -0.07
CA ASP A 144 -10.08 -7.54 -1.20
C ASP A 144 -8.89 -7.29 -2.13
N VAL A 145 -8.48 -6.03 -2.29
CA VAL A 145 -7.31 -5.67 -3.09
C VAL A 145 -6.05 -6.23 -2.44
N CYS A 146 -5.83 -6.00 -1.15
CA CYS A 146 -4.65 -6.51 -0.44
C CYS A 146 -4.55 -8.04 -0.51
N ASP A 147 -5.68 -8.74 -0.38
CA ASP A 147 -5.72 -10.21 -0.49
C ASP A 147 -5.39 -10.68 -1.91
N LYS A 148 -6.15 -10.22 -2.91
CA LYS A 148 -6.01 -10.68 -4.31
C LYS A 148 -4.66 -10.30 -4.91
N LEU A 149 -4.17 -9.09 -4.62
CA LEU A 149 -2.85 -8.64 -5.04
C LEU A 149 -1.76 -9.51 -4.44
N GLY A 150 -1.86 -9.82 -3.14
CA GLY A 150 -0.90 -10.70 -2.48
C GLY A 150 -0.86 -12.09 -3.12
N VAL A 151 -2.03 -12.67 -3.42
CA VAL A 151 -2.15 -13.95 -4.11
C VAL A 151 -1.51 -13.91 -5.50
N ALA A 152 -1.82 -12.90 -6.31
CA ALA A 152 -1.27 -12.77 -7.66
C ALA A 152 0.26 -12.63 -7.65
N LEU A 153 0.80 -11.78 -6.77
CA LEU A 153 2.26 -11.60 -6.63
C LEU A 153 2.95 -12.89 -6.18
N SER A 154 2.34 -13.63 -5.26
CA SER A 154 2.86 -14.91 -4.79
C SER A 154 2.92 -15.97 -5.91
N ARG A 155 1.87 -16.05 -6.73
CA ARG A 155 1.82 -16.97 -7.88
C ARG A 155 2.88 -16.63 -8.93
N MET A 156 3.12 -15.34 -9.17
CA MET A 156 4.23 -14.86 -10.01
C MET A 156 5.63 -15.22 -9.47
N GLY A 157 5.76 -15.69 -8.22
CA GLY A 157 7.03 -16.11 -7.64
C GLY A 157 7.61 -15.15 -6.61
N HIS A 158 6.99 -14.01 -6.36
CA HIS A 158 7.44 -13.11 -5.30
C HIS A 158 7.22 -13.74 -3.92
N ARG A 159 8.05 -13.35 -2.96
CA ARG A 159 7.85 -13.67 -1.54
C ARG A 159 6.99 -12.57 -0.93
N VAL A 160 5.81 -12.91 -0.43
CA VAL A 160 4.78 -11.92 -0.08
C VAL A 160 4.34 -12.04 1.37
N MET A 161 4.46 -10.93 2.10
CA MET A 161 3.94 -10.75 3.44
C MET A 161 2.84 -9.70 3.42
N THR A 162 1.74 -9.92 4.15
CA THR A 162 0.80 -8.83 4.50
C THR A 162 0.96 -8.50 5.99
N VAL A 163 0.96 -7.23 6.36
CA VAL A 163 0.94 -6.79 7.76
C VAL A 163 -0.30 -5.95 8.01
N ALA A 164 -1.15 -6.40 8.93
CA ALA A 164 -2.37 -5.71 9.33
C ALA A 164 -2.66 -5.89 10.83
N PRO A 165 -3.55 -5.10 11.44
CA PRO A 165 -3.92 -5.31 12.83
C PRO A 165 -4.73 -6.59 13.07
N LEU A 166 -4.54 -7.20 14.24
CA LEU A 166 -5.40 -8.25 14.76
C LEU A 166 -6.57 -7.59 15.52
N TYR A 167 -7.68 -7.32 14.83
CA TYR A 167 -8.87 -6.68 15.45
C TYR A 167 -9.68 -7.66 16.30
N TRP A 168 -9.60 -8.95 15.97
CA TRP A 168 -10.22 -10.04 16.73
C TRP A 168 -9.39 -11.31 16.58
N ARG A 169 -9.76 -12.38 17.28
CA ARG A 169 -9.13 -13.68 17.12
C ARG A 169 -9.48 -14.29 15.76
N TYR A 170 -8.54 -14.23 14.81
CA TYR A 170 -8.68 -14.87 13.51
C TYR A 170 -8.40 -16.37 13.59
N GLU A 171 -9.27 -17.18 12.99
CA GLU A 171 -9.11 -18.63 12.96
C GLU A 171 -7.81 -19.02 12.23
N GLY A 172 -7.03 -19.91 12.84
CA GLY A 172 -5.77 -20.41 12.29
C GLY A 172 -4.59 -19.43 12.34
N ALA A 173 -4.76 -18.21 12.86
CA ALA A 173 -3.64 -17.33 13.15
C ALA A 173 -2.94 -17.78 14.44
N GLN A 174 -1.63 -18.01 14.36
CA GLN A 174 -0.83 -18.55 15.46
C GLN A 174 0.16 -17.50 15.96
N TYR A 175 0.35 -17.42 17.27
CA TYR A 175 1.37 -16.55 17.86
C TYR A 175 2.76 -17.00 17.42
N THR A 176 3.58 -16.06 16.97
CA THR A 176 4.93 -16.34 16.44
C THR A 176 5.99 -16.47 17.53
N GLY A 177 5.68 -16.14 18.78
CA GLY A 177 6.67 -16.00 19.85
C GLY A 177 7.39 -14.64 19.84
N VAL A 178 7.14 -13.80 18.84
CA VAL A 178 7.80 -12.51 18.64
C VAL A 178 6.92 -11.38 19.16
N TRP A 179 7.53 -10.54 19.99
CA TRP A 179 6.92 -9.32 20.50
C TRP A 179 7.91 -8.15 20.39
N LYS A 180 7.38 -6.92 20.34
CA LYS A 180 8.16 -5.67 20.33
C LYS A 180 7.48 -4.66 21.24
N GLU A 181 8.24 -3.68 21.74
CA GLU A 181 7.72 -2.56 22.51
C GLU A 181 8.07 -1.25 21.80
N PHE A 182 7.09 -0.35 21.68
CA PHE A 182 7.25 0.97 21.10
C PHE A 182 6.82 2.05 22.08
N GLY A 183 7.53 3.19 22.07
CA GLY A 183 7.15 4.37 22.83
C GLY A 183 6.39 5.36 21.94
N LEU A 184 5.08 5.48 22.13
CA LEU A 184 4.22 6.41 21.37
C LEU A 184 3.30 7.15 22.35
N PHE A 185 3.06 8.44 22.14
CA PHE A 185 2.21 9.29 22.99
C PHE A 185 2.52 9.12 24.48
N LYS A 186 3.82 9.05 24.82
CA LYS A 186 4.35 8.83 26.18
C LYS A 186 3.90 7.52 26.84
N GLN A 187 3.42 6.56 26.04
CA GLN A 187 3.01 5.22 26.47
C GLN A 187 3.97 4.18 25.90
N LYS A 188 4.20 3.12 26.68
CA LYS A 188 4.90 1.91 26.22
C LYS A 188 3.86 0.92 25.71
N LEU A 189 3.93 0.62 24.43
CA LEU A 189 2.98 -0.24 23.72
C LEU A 189 3.70 -1.51 23.30
N ARG A 190 3.44 -2.60 24.03
CA ARG A 190 3.88 -3.93 23.63
C ARG A 190 2.92 -4.49 22.58
N ILE A 191 3.48 -5.01 21.49
CA ILE A 191 2.75 -5.72 20.44
C ILE A 191 3.20 -7.16 20.35
N GLU A 192 2.36 -8.01 19.80
CA GLU A 192 2.65 -9.41 19.51
C GLU A 192 2.33 -9.74 18.06
N TYR A 193 3.18 -10.52 17.39
CA TYR A 193 2.95 -10.93 16.00
C TYR A 193 2.29 -12.29 15.92
N PHE A 194 1.21 -12.38 15.15
CA PHE A 194 0.56 -13.62 14.78
C PHE A 194 0.77 -13.89 13.30
N ARG A 195 0.92 -15.15 12.90
CA ARG A 195 1.08 -15.56 11.51
C ARG A 195 -0.02 -16.51 11.08
N LYS A 196 -0.51 -16.34 9.86
CA LYS A 196 -1.26 -17.36 9.12
C LYS A 196 -0.72 -17.46 7.70
N PHE A 197 -0.26 -18.64 7.32
CA PHE A 197 0.18 -18.89 5.95
C PHE A 197 -1.02 -19.26 5.07
N ARG A 198 -1.15 -18.60 3.92
CA ARG A 198 -2.10 -18.97 2.87
C ARG A 198 -1.34 -19.53 1.67
N GLU A 199 -1.49 -20.82 1.44
CA GLU A 199 -0.95 -21.45 0.24
C GLU A 199 -1.65 -20.90 -1.01
N THR A 200 -0.85 -20.56 -2.03
CA THR A 200 -1.32 -20.08 -3.34
C THR A 200 -0.87 -21.01 -4.47
N VAL A 201 0.27 -21.70 -4.27
CA VAL A 201 0.85 -22.71 -5.16
C VAL A 201 1.32 -23.88 -4.31
N PRO A 202 0.86 -25.12 -4.59
CA PRO A 202 1.23 -26.28 -3.80
C PRO A 202 2.71 -26.63 -3.97
N ALA A 203 3.25 -27.36 -3.00
CA ALA A 203 4.59 -27.92 -3.10
C ALA A 203 4.69 -28.92 -4.27
N THR A 204 5.87 -29.00 -4.85
CA THR A 204 6.25 -30.04 -5.84
C THR A 204 7.46 -30.81 -5.31
N GLU A 205 7.87 -31.88 -6.00
CA GLU A 205 9.07 -32.65 -5.62
C GLU A 205 10.35 -31.79 -5.54
N THR A 206 10.40 -30.67 -6.27
CA THR A 206 11.59 -29.83 -6.41
C THR A 206 11.46 -28.44 -5.77
N GLN A 207 10.25 -28.04 -5.35
CA GLN A 207 10.00 -26.70 -4.80
C GLN A 207 9.01 -26.75 -3.63
N PRO A 208 9.26 -26.02 -2.53
CA PRO A 208 8.30 -25.90 -1.44
C PRO A 208 7.03 -25.19 -1.89
N ALA A 209 5.96 -25.35 -1.11
CA ALA A 209 4.73 -24.59 -1.30
C ALA A 209 5.03 -23.08 -1.26
N ARG A 210 4.34 -22.31 -2.09
CA ARG A 210 4.40 -20.84 -2.09
C ARG A 210 3.05 -20.28 -1.68
N GLY A 211 3.11 -19.11 -1.07
CA GLY A 211 1.93 -18.53 -0.48
C GLY A 211 2.13 -17.09 -0.07
N VAL A 212 1.20 -16.63 0.75
CA VAL A 212 1.22 -15.32 1.40
C VAL A 212 1.32 -15.52 2.90
N ASP A 213 2.30 -14.85 3.51
CA ASP A 213 2.43 -14.75 4.95
C ASP A 213 1.53 -13.63 5.48
N HIS A 214 0.39 -13.97 6.07
CA HIS A 214 -0.43 -12.99 6.77
C HIS A 214 0.10 -12.79 8.18
N ILE A 215 0.69 -11.64 8.43
CA ILE A 215 1.17 -11.20 9.73
C ILE A 215 0.17 -10.24 10.34
N PHE A 216 -0.29 -10.56 11.54
CA PHE A 216 -1.22 -9.74 12.30
C PHE A 216 -0.53 -9.15 13.53
N VAL A 217 -0.70 -7.85 13.72
CA VAL A 217 -0.18 -7.11 14.86
C VAL A 217 -1.25 -7.08 15.94
N GLN A 218 -1.04 -7.82 17.02
CA GLN A 218 -1.92 -7.83 18.18
C GLN A 218 -1.49 -6.74 19.17
N GLN A 219 -2.47 -5.95 19.59
CA GLN A 219 -2.38 -5.02 20.71
C GLN A 219 -3.81 -4.63 21.13
N GLY A 220 -4.04 -4.38 22.43
CA GLY A 220 -5.38 -4.08 22.97
C GLY A 220 -6.08 -2.83 22.39
N CYS A 221 -5.38 -1.92 21.72
CA CYS A 221 -5.94 -0.77 21.02
C CYS A 221 -6.66 -1.15 19.71
N TYR A 222 -6.44 -2.35 19.19
CA TYR A 222 -7.15 -2.86 18.02
C TYR A 222 -8.39 -3.69 18.39
N GLU A 223 -8.45 -4.23 19.60
CA GLU A 223 -9.54 -5.09 20.10
C GLU A 223 -10.77 -4.25 20.52
N ARG A 224 -11.36 -3.54 19.55
CA ARG A 224 -12.47 -2.61 19.76
C ARG A 224 -13.55 -2.81 18.71
N HIS A 225 -14.75 -2.32 19.04
CA HIS A 225 -15.83 -2.27 18.05
C HIS A 225 -15.47 -1.28 16.94
N GLY A 226 -15.44 -1.76 15.70
CA GLY A 226 -15.12 -0.96 14.53
C GLY A 226 -13.62 -0.68 14.37
N MET A 227 -13.21 -0.53 13.12
CA MET A 227 -11.79 -0.42 12.76
C MET A 227 -11.27 1.02 12.81
N TYR A 228 -12.12 2.00 12.53
CA TYR A 228 -11.80 3.42 12.36
C TYR A 228 -12.68 4.32 13.22
N GLY A 229 -12.30 5.61 13.31
CA GLY A 229 -13.09 6.65 13.95
C GLY A 229 -12.87 6.74 15.45
N HIS A 230 -11.76 6.20 15.96
CA HIS A 230 -11.40 6.32 17.37
C HIS A 230 -10.53 7.56 17.59
N ASN A 231 -10.64 8.17 18.76
CA ASN A 231 -9.90 9.39 19.09
C ASN A 231 -8.37 9.20 19.08
N ASP A 232 -7.91 7.95 19.22
CA ASP A 232 -6.51 7.55 19.21
C ASP A 232 -6.06 6.88 17.90
N ASP A 233 -6.83 7.04 16.80
CA ASP A 233 -6.49 6.46 15.49
C ASP A 233 -5.07 6.82 15.02
N LEU A 234 -4.63 8.06 15.25
CA LEU A 234 -3.26 8.46 14.93
C LEU A 234 -2.22 7.58 15.65
N MET A 235 -2.41 7.30 16.93
CA MET A 235 -1.54 6.43 17.72
C MET A 235 -1.62 4.98 17.22
N ARG A 236 -2.83 4.46 17.02
CA ARG A 236 -3.09 3.09 16.55
C ARG A 236 -2.37 2.82 15.22
N PHE A 237 -2.48 3.75 14.29
CA PHE A 237 -1.93 3.61 12.94
C PHE A 237 -0.43 3.97 12.85
N ALA A 238 0.07 4.84 13.73
CA ALA A 238 1.50 4.98 13.95
C ALA A 238 2.13 3.69 14.50
N LEU A 239 1.48 3.04 15.48
CA LEU A 239 1.91 1.76 16.03
C LEU A 239 1.98 0.68 14.94
N LEU A 240 0.95 0.58 14.10
CA LEU A 240 0.94 -0.33 12.94
C LEU A 240 2.12 -0.05 11.99
N SER A 241 2.40 1.23 11.71
CA SER A 241 3.50 1.62 10.81
C SER A 241 4.87 1.22 11.36
N TRP A 242 5.09 1.38 12.67
CA TRP A 242 6.29 0.89 13.36
C TRP A 242 6.40 -0.63 13.35
N ALA A 243 5.30 -1.32 13.68
CA ALA A 243 5.23 -2.77 13.66
C ALA A 243 5.52 -3.36 12.28
N ALA A 244 4.98 -2.74 11.22
CA ALA A 244 5.20 -3.17 9.85
C ALA A 244 6.67 -3.09 9.42
N LEU A 245 7.44 -2.14 9.96
CA LEU A 245 8.88 -2.02 9.72
C LEU A 245 9.71 -2.98 10.58
N GLU A 246 9.19 -3.51 11.69
CA GLU A 246 9.90 -4.51 12.49
C GLU A 246 9.61 -5.94 12.03
N ALA A 247 8.45 -6.20 11.42
CA ALA A 247 8.03 -7.54 10.99
C ALA A 247 9.04 -8.22 10.03
N PRO A 248 9.58 -7.54 8.98
CA PRO A 248 10.54 -8.16 8.06
C PRO A 248 11.85 -8.61 8.71
N PHE A 249 12.23 -8.02 9.85
CA PHE A 249 13.43 -8.40 10.60
C PHE A 249 13.17 -9.46 11.66
N SER A 250 11.95 -9.52 12.17
CA SER A 250 11.66 -10.21 13.43
C SER A 250 10.85 -11.48 13.23
N VAL A 251 9.97 -11.53 12.23
CA VAL A 251 9.07 -12.65 12.02
C VAL A 251 9.67 -13.62 11.01
N GLU A 252 10.05 -14.80 11.48
CA GLU A 252 10.50 -15.88 10.62
C GLU A 252 9.33 -16.45 9.83
N CYS A 253 9.47 -16.51 8.51
CA CYS A 253 8.52 -17.11 7.59
C CYS A 253 9.27 -18.13 6.73
N ASP A 254 8.93 -19.41 6.85
CA ASP A 254 9.55 -20.51 6.10
C ASP A 254 11.07 -20.60 6.32
N GLY A 255 11.50 -20.57 7.59
CA GLY A 255 12.90 -20.76 7.99
C GLY A 255 13.79 -19.52 7.86
N SER A 256 13.25 -18.37 7.43
CA SER A 256 14.03 -17.13 7.33
C SER A 256 13.19 -15.86 7.51
N VAL A 257 13.83 -14.77 7.91
CA VAL A 257 13.20 -13.43 7.90
C VAL A 257 13.25 -12.81 6.50
N TYR A 258 12.49 -11.74 6.25
CA TYR A 258 12.50 -11.04 4.97
C TYR A 258 13.77 -10.17 4.82
N GLY A 259 14.24 -9.58 5.92
CA GLY A 259 15.39 -8.68 5.94
C GLY A 259 15.05 -7.27 5.47
N ASP A 260 16.06 -6.51 5.02
CA ASP A 260 15.97 -5.08 4.72
C ASP A 260 15.85 -4.73 3.23
N ASP A 261 16.02 -5.69 2.34
CA ASP A 261 15.82 -5.51 0.90
C ASP A 261 14.41 -5.97 0.51
N VAL A 262 13.44 -5.08 0.76
CA VAL A 262 12.00 -5.33 0.58
C VAL A 262 11.32 -4.15 -0.11
N ILE A 263 10.21 -4.42 -0.78
CA ILE A 263 9.30 -3.40 -1.29
C ILE A 263 8.09 -3.33 -0.38
N PHE A 264 7.87 -2.19 0.26
CA PHE A 264 6.65 -1.91 1.01
C PHE A 264 5.57 -1.38 0.06
N LEU A 265 4.43 -2.06 -0.02
CA LEU A 265 3.20 -1.52 -0.61
C LEU A 265 2.33 -1.02 0.54
N VAL A 266 2.25 0.29 0.72
CA VAL A 266 1.55 0.90 1.87
C VAL A 266 0.23 1.47 1.37
N ASN A 267 -0.87 1.02 1.94
CA ASN A 267 -2.21 1.29 1.42
C ASN A 267 -2.95 2.29 2.31
N ASP A 268 -3.25 3.46 1.75
CA ASP A 268 -3.94 4.57 2.39
C ASP A 268 -3.24 5.19 3.61
N TRP A 269 -3.89 6.22 4.16
CA TRP A 269 -3.37 7.09 5.22
C TRP A 269 -3.00 6.33 6.51
N MET A 270 -3.67 5.22 6.82
CA MET A 270 -3.44 4.42 8.03
C MET A 270 -2.00 3.90 8.15
N VAL A 271 -1.28 3.78 7.04
CA VAL A 271 0.11 3.30 7.04
C VAL A 271 1.04 4.27 6.31
N GLY A 272 0.60 5.52 6.14
CA GLY A 272 1.38 6.57 5.46
C GLY A 272 2.64 7.02 6.21
N LEU A 273 2.77 6.66 7.49
CA LEU A 273 3.98 6.93 8.26
C LEU A 273 5.12 5.94 7.96
N VAL A 274 4.85 4.78 7.34
CA VAL A 274 5.89 3.80 6.99
C VAL A 274 7.07 4.40 6.20
N PRO A 275 6.87 5.10 5.05
CA PRO A 275 8.00 5.70 4.32
C PRO A 275 8.75 6.75 5.12
N LEU A 276 8.03 7.52 5.96
CA LEU A 276 8.62 8.53 6.83
C LEU A 276 9.53 7.87 7.88
N ILE A 277 9.00 6.94 8.67
CA ILE A 277 9.73 6.21 9.72
C ILE A 277 10.91 5.44 9.13
N MET A 278 10.72 4.75 8.01
CA MET A 278 11.79 4.03 7.31
C MET A 278 12.97 4.96 6.99
N THR A 279 12.68 6.16 6.48
CA THR A 279 13.70 7.12 6.03
C THR A 279 14.32 7.89 7.18
N SER A 280 13.50 8.39 8.10
CA SER A 280 13.93 9.24 9.21
C SER A 280 14.58 8.46 10.35
N HIS A 281 14.19 7.19 10.57
CA HIS A 281 14.72 6.37 11.66
C HIS A 281 15.66 5.28 11.13
N TYR A 282 15.13 4.25 10.47
CA TYR A 282 15.86 3.03 10.15
C TYR A 282 17.07 3.24 9.24
N ARG A 283 16.94 4.08 8.21
CA ARG A 283 18.06 4.36 7.29
C ARG A 283 19.25 5.02 7.97
N ARG A 284 19.03 5.80 9.04
CA ARG A 284 20.12 6.41 9.83
C ARG A 284 20.93 5.35 10.60
N TYR A 285 20.30 4.24 10.95
CA TYR A 285 20.94 3.09 11.60
C TYR A 285 21.43 2.03 10.60
N GLY A 286 21.41 2.35 9.31
CA GLY A 286 21.93 1.49 8.26
C GLY A 286 21.00 0.37 7.79
N CYS A 287 19.75 0.33 8.27
CA CYS A 287 18.70 -0.58 7.81
C CYS A 287 17.96 0.00 6.59
N TYR A 288 17.26 -0.85 5.83
CA TYR A 288 16.38 -0.46 4.71
C TYR A 288 17.03 0.46 3.67
N LYS A 289 18.34 0.30 3.43
CA LYS A 289 19.07 1.12 2.45
C LYS A 289 18.56 0.88 1.02
N GLN A 290 18.21 -0.37 0.70
CA GLN A 290 17.72 -0.76 -0.62
C GLN A 290 16.20 -0.91 -0.70
N ALA A 291 15.52 -0.93 0.44
CA ALA A 291 14.07 -0.96 0.45
C ALA A 291 13.45 0.22 -0.33
N ARG A 292 12.29 -0.06 -0.91
CA ARG A 292 11.46 0.90 -1.64
C ARG A 292 10.06 0.89 -1.06
N THR A 293 9.36 2.00 -1.20
CA THR A 293 7.95 2.12 -0.79
C THR A 293 7.14 2.58 -1.99
N VAL A 294 6.00 1.94 -2.20
CA VAL A 294 4.93 2.40 -3.08
C VAL A 294 3.76 2.78 -2.19
N PHE A 295 3.33 4.04 -2.26
CA PHE A 295 2.18 4.54 -1.53
C PHE A 295 0.96 4.45 -2.45
N ASP A 296 0.02 3.58 -2.10
CA ASP A 296 -1.19 3.30 -2.86
C ASP A 296 -2.41 3.96 -2.21
N ILE A 297 -3.17 4.71 -2.99
CA ILE A 297 -4.30 5.52 -2.52
C ILE A 297 -5.57 4.92 -3.09
N HIS A 298 -6.41 4.35 -2.23
CA HIS A 298 -7.68 3.75 -2.59
C HIS A 298 -8.83 4.74 -2.44
N ASN A 299 -8.67 5.76 -1.58
CA ASN A 299 -9.69 6.77 -1.38
C ASN A 299 -9.13 8.14 -1.00
N MET A 300 -9.17 9.10 -1.92
CA MET A 300 -8.77 10.49 -1.67
C MET A 300 -9.71 11.26 -0.71
N GLY A 301 -10.89 10.73 -0.41
CA GLY A 301 -11.83 11.33 0.56
C GLY A 301 -11.38 11.22 2.01
N TYR A 302 -10.42 10.33 2.33
CA TYR A 302 -9.89 10.14 3.67
C TYR A 302 -8.37 10.28 3.68
N CYS A 303 -7.85 11.38 4.25
CA CYS A 303 -6.42 11.70 4.20
C CYS A 303 -5.68 11.53 5.54
N GLY A 304 -6.35 11.13 6.62
CA GLY A 304 -5.74 11.08 7.95
C GLY A 304 -5.42 12.49 8.48
N ASN A 305 -6.39 13.40 8.42
CA ASN A 305 -6.21 14.77 8.90
C ASN A 305 -6.28 14.80 10.43
N PHE A 306 -5.13 14.99 11.06
CA PHE A 306 -5.01 15.15 12.52
C PHE A 306 -4.46 16.54 12.86
N PRO A 307 -4.76 17.06 14.06
CA PRO A 307 -4.04 18.22 14.59
C PRO A 307 -2.53 17.98 14.60
N VAL A 308 -1.76 19.07 14.55
CA VAL A 308 -0.30 18.99 14.69
C VAL A 308 0.03 18.35 16.05
N VAL A 309 0.86 17.32 16.02
CA VAL A 309 1.37 16.62 17.22
C VAL A 309 2.88 16.80 17.32
N ASP A 310 3.41 16.59 18.52
CA ASP A 310 4.85 16.49 18.73
C ASP A 310 5.37 15.23 17.99
N PRO A 311 6.40 15.33 17.11
CA PRO A 311 6.99 14.16 16.48
C PRO A 311 7.42 13.06 17.46
N HIS A 312 7.81 13.41 18.69
CA HIS A 312 8.17 12.45 19.72
C HIS A 312 6.98 11.61 20.19
N ASP A 313 5.74 12.11 20.10
CA ASP A 313 4.55 11.31 20.36
C ASP A 313 4.36 10.22 19.29
N LEU A 314 4.94 10.38 18.10
CA LEU A 314 4.97 9.37 17.04
C LEU A 314 6.23 8.49 17.07
N GLY A 315 7.08 8.62 18.08
CA GLY A 315 8.36 7.93 18.18
C GLY A 315 9.40 8.43 17.16
N LEU A 316 9.14 9.56 16.53
CA LEU A 316 10.03 10.17 15.54
C LEU A 316 11.10 11.04 16.24
N PRO A 317 12.30 11.15 15.64
CA PRO A 317 13.43 11.87 16.21
C PRO A 317 13.30 13.39 16.15
#